data_AF-A0A1I5D632-F1
#
_entry.id   AF-A0A1I5D632-F1
#
_cell.length_a   1.000
_cell.length_b   1.000
_cell.length_c   1.000
_cell.angle_alpha   90.00
_cell.angle_beta   90.00
_cell.angle_gamma   90.00
#
_symmetry.space_group_name_H-M   'P 1'
#
loop_
_entity.id
_entity.type
_entity.pdbx_description
1 polymer ?
#
loop_
_entity_poly.entity_id
_entity_poly.type
_entity_poly.pdbx_seq_one_letter_code
_entity_poly.pdbx_strand_id
1 'polypeptide(L)'
;MKIKVLTGFFLLLHIITFAQDEIDSLPKLDLTKMALVNQSDSYITFPTDIGNLEPLIFEANVNPNFVIRERADSKLMAILTPQIRIRMYDKESYPVQTPSYIPQISLYHMISESGALKKTSIFGKIAHHSNGQEDPFYKDSTYTEVNFQSGNFATNFLEFGVLKSFYSHKRNALGFLKSSVEVHPSGWMIREMRGTYSGLRWHNSFLAYKLPMDKPFFTESRRARFSLKLETSLMLDQVNDWDLLDINRLNATLTVYYHPKFLEDIGFFIQAYKGRDYYNIYYHNDIAAIRFGLMTEILRF
;
A
#
# COMPACT_ATOMS: atom_id res chain seq x y z
N MET A 1 0.72 10.46 91.96
CA MET A 1 1.58 10.35 90.76
C MET A 1 0.66 10.25 89.54
N LYS A 2 0.45 11.34 88.78
CA LYS A 2 -0.47 11.38 87.63
C LYS A 2 0.36 11.30 86.34
N ILE A 3 0.21 10.21 85.60
CA ILE A 3 0.87 9.98 84.30
C ILE A 3 0.06 10.74 83.24
N LYS A 4 0.73 11.66 82.53
CA LYS A 4 0.18 12.36 81.36
C LYS A 4 0.22 11.40 80.16
N VAL A 5 -0.95 11.10 79.61
CA VAL A 5 -1.06 10.40 78.31
C VAL A 5 -1.00 11.48 77.22
N LEU A 6 0.08 11.48 76.46
CA LEU A 6 0.31 12.36 75.32
C LEU A 6 -0.30 11.68 74.07
N THR A 7 -1.43 12.17 73.59
CA THR A 7 -2.06 11.70 72.36
C THR A 7 -1.32 12.33 71.17
N GLY A 8 -0.47 11.55 70.49
CA GLY A 8 0.18 11.94 69.24
C GLY A 8 -0.74 11.67 68.06
N PHE A 9 -1.17 12.72 67.36
CA PHE A 9 -1.96 12.65 66.13
C PHE A 9 -0.98 12.50 64.95
N PHE A 10 -0.85 11.30 64.38
CA PHE A 10 -0.06 11.08 63.17
C PHE A 10 -0.90 11.49 61.95
N LEU A 11 -0.58 12.66 61.37
CA LEU A 11 -1.17 13.12 60.10
C LEU A 11 -0.43 12.43 58.94
N LEU A 12 -1.04 11.39 58.38
CA LEU A 12 -0.54 10.71 57.17
C LEU A 12 -0.89 11.56 55.94
N LEU A 13 0.04 12.45 55.54
CA LEU A 13 -0.02 13.13 54.23
C LEU A 13 0.13 12.06 53.13
N HIS A 14 -0.98 11.74 52.46
CA HIS A 14 -0.95 11.02 51.19
C HIS A 14 -0.48 12.00 50.11
N ILE A 15 0.80 11.90 49.73
CA ILE A 15 1.30 12.53 48.51
C ILE A 15 0.75 11.69 47.35
N ILE A 16 -0.38 12.13 46.80
CA ILE A 16 -0.86 11.65 45.51
C ILE A 16 0.10 12.21 44.45
N THR A 17 1.10 11.44 44.07
CA THR A 17 1.86 11.71 42.84
C THR A 17 0.89 11.45 41.68
N PHE A 18 0.28 12.51 41.16
CA PHE A 18 -0.26 12.47 39.82
C PHE A 18 0.93 12.26 38.88
N ALA A 19 1.06 11.03 38.37
CA ALA A 19 1.82 10.83 37.15
C ALA A 19 1.15 11.72 36.11
N GLN A 20 1.85 12.78 35.70
CA GLN A 20 1.45 13.51 34.51
C GLN A 20 1.61 12.51 33.36
N ASP A 21 0.49 11.94 32.92
CA ASP A 21 0.43 11.43 31.56
C ASP A 21 0.87 12.59 30.68
N GLU A 22 2.02 12.45 30.01
CA GLU A 22 2.35 13.35 28.91
C GLU A 22 1.11 13.36 28.01
N ILE A 23 0.47 14.52 27.89
CA ILE A 23 -0.58 14.73 26.91
C ILE A 23 0.10 14.45 25.57
N ASP A 24 -0.08 13.24 25.04
CA ASP A 24 0.58 12.75 23.84
C ASP A 24 0.11 13.63 22.68
N SER A 25 0.89 14.68 22.41
CA SER A 25 0.61 15.75 21.44
C SER A 25 0.72 15.28 19.98
N LEU A 26 0.91 13.98 19.79
CA LEU A 26 1.08 13.33 18.51
C LEU A 26 -0.28 12.80 17.99
N PRO A 27 -0.55 12.90 16.68
CA PRO A 27 -1.78 12.34 16.13
C PRO A 27 -1.84 10.84 16.43
N LYS A 28 -3.02 10.34 16.81
CA LYS A 28 -3.19 8.91 17.11
C LYS A 28 -3.20 8.10 15.81
N LEU A 29 -2.37 7.06 15.79
CA LEU A 29 -2.34 6.06 14.74
C LEU A 29 -3.09 4.80 15.23
N ASP A 30 -4.19 4.46 14.58
CA ASP A 30 -4.99 3.27 14.84
C ASP A 30 -4.74 2.18 13.78
N LEU A 31 -5.40 1.03 13.94
CA LEU A 31 -5.28 -0.09 13.00
C LEU A 31 -5.88 0.26 11.63
N THR A 32 -6.92 1.09 11.58
CA THR A 32 -7.56 1.54 10.33
C THR A 32 -6.56 2.32 9.47
N LYS A 33 -5.84 3.30 10.03
CA LYS A 33 -4.78 4.05 9.34
C LYS A 33 -3.62 3.14 8.92
N MET A 34 -3.20 2.22 9.78
CA MET A 34 -2.18 1.21 9.43
C MET A 34 -2.61 0.36 8.23
N ALA A 35 -3.87 -0.08 8.22
CA ALA A 35 -4.42 -0.92 7.18
C ALA A 35 -4.60 -0.16 5.86
N LEU A 36 -5.10 1.08 5.91
CA LEU A 36 -5.24 1.97 4.74
C LEU A 36 -3.90 2.24 4.06
N VAL A 37 -2.83 2.50 4.82
CA VAL A 37 -1.46 2.68 4.29
C VAL A 37 -0.93 1.45 3.56
N ASN A 38 -1.38 0.25 3.96
CA ASN A 38 -1.00 -0.98 3.28
C ASN A 38 -1.66 -1.14 1.90
N GLN A 39 -2.72 -0.39 1.62
CA GLN A 39 -3.49 -0.51 0.39
C GLN A 39 -2.80 0.21 -0.76
N SER A 40 -3.08 -0.24 -1.99
CA SER A 40 -2.64 0.47 -3.19
C SER A 40 -3.27 1.86 -3.28
N ASP A 41 -2.56 2.81 -3.86
CA ASP A 41 -3.09 4.16 -4.02
C ASP A 41 -4.19 4.20 -5.09
N SER A 42 -5.25 4.99 -4.88
CA SER A 42 -6.20 5.31 -5.96
C SER A 42 -5.70 6.54 -6.72
N TYR A 43 -5.60 6.45 -8.04
CA TYR A 43 -5.01 7.51 -8.87
C TYR A 43 -5.52 7.50 -10.31
N ILE A 44 -5.22 8.58 -11.03
CA ILE A 44 -5.36 8.72 -12.48
C ILE A 44 -4.15 9.49 -13.04
N THR A 45 -3.53 9.02 -14.12
CA THR A 45 -2.43 9.72 -14.79
C THR A 45 -2.90 10.73 -15.83
N PHE A 46 -2.01 11.65 -16.18
CA PHE A 46 -2.12 12.53 -17.35
C PHE A 46 -1.52 11.86 -18.59
N PRO A 47 -1.86 12.30 -19.82
CA PRO A 47 -1.31 11.78 -21.08
C PRO A 47 0.15 12.24 -21.33
N THR A 48 0.93 12.45 -20.28
CA THR A 48 2.27 13.07 -20.34
C THR A 48 3.33 12.19 -19.68
N ASP A 49 3.05 10.89 -19.57
CA ASP A 49 4.02 9.91 -19.07
C ASP A 49 5.24 9.86 -20.02
N ILE A 50 6.43 9.69 -19.46
CA ILE A 50 7.70 9.66 -20.20
C ILE A 50 8.32 8.28 -20.01
N GLY A 51 8.66 7.57 -21.09
CA GLY A 51 9.30 6.27 -20.99
C GLY A 51 8.92 5.35 -22.14
N ASN A 52 9.05 4.04 -21.92
CA ASN A 52 8.66 3.01 -22.88
C ASN A 52 7.29 2.39 -22.57
N LEU A 53 6.45 3.07 -21.78
CA LEU A 53 5.05 2.69 -21.63
C LEU A 53 4.33 2.94 -22.97
N GLU A 54 3.37 2.09 -23.31
CA GLU A 54 2.48 2.33 -24.45
C GLU A 54 1.85 3.74 -24.34
N PRO A 55 1.61 4.46 -25.44
CA PRO A 55 0.94 5.76 -25.40
C PRO A 55 -0.45 5.65 -24.78
N LEU A 56 -0.69 6.37 -23.68
CA LEU A 56 -1.97 6.38 -22.96
C LEU A 56 -2.56 7.78 -22.92
N ILE A 57 -3.90 7.86 -23.02
CA ILE A 57 -4.66 9.03 -22.59
C ILE A 57 -4.63 9.13 -21.06
N PHE A 58 -4.80 7.99 -20.38
CA PHE A 58 -4.56 7.85 -18.94
C PHE A 58 -4.45 6.37 -18.55
N GLU A 59 -3.87 6.13 -17.36
CA GLU A 59 -4.10 4.94 -16.56
C GLU A 59 -4.73 5.36 -15.23
N ALA A 60 -5.76 4.64 -14.80
CA ALA A 60 -6.41 4.85 -13.51
C ALA A 60 -6.35 3.57 -12.67
N ASN A 61 -6.11 3.73 -11.38
CA ASN A 61 -6.27 2.69 -10.38
C ASN A 61 -7.38 3.10 -9.41
N VAL A 62 -8.46 2.35 -9.39
CA VAL A 62 -9.60 2.54 -8.49
C VAL A 62 -9.48 1.50 -7.38
N ASN A 63 -9.16 1.95 -6.17
CA ASN A 63 -8.84 1.07 -5.05
C ASN A 63 -9.62 1.46 -3.77
N PRO A 64 -10.95 1.26 -3.73
CA PRO A 64 -11.77 1.60 -2.58
C PRO A 64 -11.58 0.59 -1.44
N ASN A 65 -11.68 1.06 -0.19
CA ASN A 65 -11.50 0.23 1.00
C ASN A 65 -12.79 0.18 1.81
N PHE A 66 -13.43 -0.99 1.86
CA PHE A 66 -14.64 -1.22 2.65
C PHE A 66 -14.27 -1.95 3.94
N VAL A 67 -14.38 -1.27 5.07
CA VAL A 67 -14.17 -1.88 6.39
C VAL A 67 -15.35 -2.82 6.66
N ILE A 68 -15.10 -4.13 6.64
CA ILE A 68 -16.14 -5.14 6.85
C ILE A 68 -16.44 -5.27 8.35
N ARG A 69 -15.39 -5.29 9.16
CA ARG A 69 -15.47 -5.43 10.61
C ARG A 69 -14.23 -4.87 11.27
N GLU A 70 -14.44 -4.15 12.36
CA GLU A 70 -13.42 -3.80 13.32
C GLU A 70 -13.84 -4.38 14.68
N ARG A 71 -12.92 -5.04 15.38
CA ARG A 71 -13.18 -5.51 16.75
C ARG A 71 -13.27 -4.30 17.68
N ALA A 72 -14.06 -4.40 18.76
CA ALA A 72 -14.29 -3.28 19.69
C ALA A 72 -13.02 -2.72 20.35
N ASP A 73 -11.93 -3.50 20.39
CA ASP A 73 -10.62 -3.06 20.89
C ASP A 73 -9.68 -2.54 19.79
N SER A 74 -10.17 -2.41 18.55
CA SER A 74 -9.44 -1.97 17.36
C SER A 74 -8.18 -2.77 17.01
N LYS A 75 -8.01 -3.98 17.56
CA LYS A 75 -6.82 -4.81 17.30
C LYS A 75 -6.99 -5.83 16.17
N LEU A 76 -8.20 -5.99 15.64
CA LEU A 76 -8.49 -6.90 14.53
C LEU A 76 -9.43 -6.21 13.56
N MET A 77 -9.08 -6.21 12.28
CA MET A 77 -9.83 -5.53 11.23
C MET A 77 -9.82 -6.34 9.94
N ALA A 78 -10.97 -6.38 9.26
CA ALA A 78 -11.09 -6.95 7.91
C ALA A 78 -11.50 -5.86 6.91
N ILE A 79 -10.84 -5.86 5.74
CA ILE A 79 -11.09 -4.92 4.64
C ILE A 79 -11.38 -5.69 3.36
N LEU A 80 -12.45 -5.30 2.66
CA LEU A 80 -12.74 -5.69 1.28
C LEU A 80 -12.27 -4.57 0.35
N THR A 81 -11.51 -4.93 -0.67
CA THR A 81 -10.98 -3.98 -1.65
C THR A 81 -11.22 -4.51 -3.07
N PRO A 82 -12.27 -4.05 -3.78
CA PRO A 82 -12.53 -4.40 -5.17
C PRO A 82 -11.68 -3.53 -6.12
N GLN A 83 -10.37 -3.77 -6.16
CA GLN A 83 -9.45 -2.96 -6.96
C GLN A 83 -9.69 -3.17 -8.46
N ILE A 84 -9.68 -2.10 -9.24
CA ILE A 84 -9.72 -2.14 -10.71
C ILE A 84 -8.66 -1.19 -11.27
N ARG A 85 -7.84 -1.66 -12.22
CA ARG A 85 -6.91 -0.80 -12.98
C ARG A 85 -7.34 -0.74 -14.44
N ILE A 86 -7.32 0.46 -15.03
CA ILE A 86 -7.84 0.74 -16.36
C ILE A 86 -6.80 1.54 -17.13
N ARG A 87 -6.55 1.18 -18.40
CA ARG A 87 -5.75 1.96 -19.35
C ARG A 87 -6.60 2.36 -20.55
N MET A 88 -6.63 3.66 -20.85
CA MET A 88 -7.16 4.19 -22.11
C MET A 88 -5.99 4.55 -23.01
N TYR A 89 -5.89 3.89 -24.17
CA TYR A 89 -4.75 4.03 -25.06
C TYR A 89 -4.91 5.21 -26.01
N ASP A 90 -3.82 5.89 -26.30
CA ASP A 90 -3.76 6.92 -27.34
C ASP A 90 -3.56 6.25 -28.71
N LYS A 91 -4.64 5.60 -29.18
CA LYS A 91 -4.76 4.89 -30.46
C LYS A 91 -6.07 5.30 -31.14
N GLU A 92 -6.29 4.86 -32.37
CA GLU A 92 -7.54 5.12 -33.10
C GLU A 92 -8.77 4.74 -32.26
N SER A 93 -9.72 5.66 -32.12
CA SER A 93 -10.92 5.54 -31.28
C SER A 93 -10.68 5.45 -29.77
N TYR A 94 -9.46 5.74 -29.29
CA TYR A 94 -9.06 5.78 -27.89
C TYR A 94 -9.56 4.58 -27.05
N PRO A 95 -9.18 3.35 -27.43
CA PRO A 95 -9.76 2.16 -26.82
C PRO A 95 -9.36 2.06 -25.35
N VAL A 96 -10.34 1.74 -24.52
CA VAL A 96 -10.10 1.22 -23.18
C VAL A 96 -9.90 -0.27 -23.33
N GLN A 97 -8.67 -0.74 -23.12
CA GLN A 97 -8.41 -2.17 -23.14
C GLN A 97 -8.90 -2.83 -21.86
N THR A 98 -8.90 -4.16 -21.87
CA THR A 98 -9.41 -5.01 -20.80
C THR A 98 -8.83 -4.58 -19.44
N PRO A 99 -9.68 -4.18 -18.48
CA PRO A 99 -9.22 -3.78 -17.16
C PRO A 99 -8.51 -4.90 -16.43
N SER A 100 -7.72 -4.53 -15.43
CA SER A 100 -7.17 -5.46 -14.44
C SER A 100 -8.09 -5.47 -13.22
N TYR A 101 -8.80 -6.57 -13.00
CA TYR A 101 -9.67 -6.77 -11.83
C TYR A 101 -8.88 -7.46 -10.72
N ILE A 102 -8.77 -6.82 -9.55
CA ILE A 102 -7.99 -7.32 -8.41
C ILE A 102 -8.83 -7.29 -7.11
N PRO A 103 -9.98 -7.97 -7.02
CA PRO A 103 -10.75 -8.00 -5.79
C PRO A 103 -9.99 -8.81 -4.71
N GLN A 104 -9.93 -8.25 -3.50
CA GLN A 104 -9.19 -8.84 -2.39
C GLN A 104 -9.90 -8.66 -1.05
N ILE A 105 -9.65 -9.58 -0.12
CA ILE A 105 -10.00 -9.45 1.29
C ILE A 105 -8.70 -9.52 2.10
N SER A 106 -8.53 -8.58 3.03
CA SER A 106 -7.37 -8.50 3.91
C SER A 106 -7.78 -8.50 5.38
N LEU A 107 -7.05 -9.23 6.22
CA LEU A 107 -7.19 -9.26 7.66
C LEU A 107 -5.94 -8.66 8.29
N TYR A 108 -6.12 -7.75 9.25
CA TYR A 108 -5.05 -7.07 9.97
C TYR A 108 -5.16 -7.32 11.47
N HIS A 109 -4.03 -7.57 12.11
CA HIS A 109 -3.95 -7.71 13.56
C HIS A 109 -2.83 -6.84 14.15
N MET A 110 -3.19 -6.00 15.13
CA MET A 110 -2.23 -5.18 15.87
C MET A 110 -1.51 -6.04 16.91
N ILE A 111 -0.19 -6.18 16.78
CA ILE A 111 0.63 -7.05 17.66
C ILE A 111 1.50 -6.28 18.64
N SER A 112 1.81 -5.01 18.37
CA SER A 112 2.60 -4.19 19.28
C SER A 112 2.24 -2.72 19.15
N GLU A 113 2.16 -2.06 20.31
CA GLU A 113 1.82 -0.65 20.42
C GLU A 113 2.72 0.00 21.48
N SER A 114 3.49 1.02 21.10
CA SER A 114 4.35 1.78 22.01
C SER A 114 4.20 3.27 21.73
N GLY A 115 3.42 3.95 22.56
CA GLY A 115 3.01 5.35 22.35
C GLY A 115 2.00 5.54 21.20
N ALA A 116 1.70 6.79 20.85
CA ALA A 116 0.71 7.11 19.81
C ALA A 116 1.09 6.68 18.39
N LEU A 117 2.39 6.70 18.04
CA LEU A 117 2.83 6.59 16.63
C LEU A 117 3.68 5.37 16.28
N LYS A 118 4.14 4.56 17.26
CA LYS A 118 4.91 3.34 16.98
C LYS A 118 4.00 2.13 17.16
N LYS A 119 3.56 1.58 16.03
CA LYS A 119 2.63 0.45 15.95
C LYS A 119 3.24 -0.61 15.06
N THR A 120 2.96 -1.87 15.37
CA THR A 120 3.31 -3.02 14.52
C THR A 120 2.07 -3.87 14.33
N SER A 121 1.73 -4.16 13.08
CA SER A 121 0.64 -5.05 12.72
C SER A 121 1.12 -6.12 11.76
N ILE A 122 0.50 -7.29 11.83
CA ILE A 122 0.62 -8.33 10.82
C ILE A 122 -0.64 -8.32 9.94
N PHE A 123 -0.52 -8.79 8.72
CA PHE A 123 -1.66 -8.95 7.83
C PHE A 123 -1.58 -10.22 6.99
N GLY A 124 -2.76 -10.69 6.58
CA GLY A 124 -2.94 -11.71 5.56
C GLY A 124 -3.98 -11.23 4.55
N LYS A 125 -3.79 -11.57 3.29
CA LYS A 125 -4.65 -11.20 2.18
C LYS A 125 -4.90 -12.41 1.29
N ILE A 126 -6.12 -12.54 0.82
CA ILE A 126 -6.48 -13.38 -0.33
C ILE A 126 -7.03 -12.49 -1.43
N ALA A 127 -6.61 -12.75 -2.66
CA ALA A 127 -6.96 -11.92 -3.80
C ALA A 127 -7.12 -12.76 -5.07
N HIS A 128 -7.97 -12.27 -5.95
CA HIS A 128 -8.09 -12.70 -7.34
C HIS A 128 -7.49 -11.62 -8.23
N HIS A 129 -6.81 -11.98 -9.31
CA HIS A 129 -6.27 -11.06 -10.31
C HIS A 129 -6.59 -11.60 -11.70
N SER A 130 -7.41 -10.89 -12.48
CA SER A 130 -7.76 -11.27 -13.85
C SER A 130 -7.98 -10.08 -14.77
N ASN A 131 -8.12 -10.34 -16.07
CA ASN A 131 -8.55 -9.35 -17.06
C ASN A 131 -10.00 -9.51 -17.53
N GLY A 132 -10.72 -10.50 -16.99
CA GLY A 132 -12.12 -10.78 -17.32
C GLY A 132 -12.36 -11.24 -18.76
N GLN A 133 -11.34 -11.76 -19.45
CA GLN A 133 -11.45 -12.30 -20.81
C GLN A 133 -11.44 -13.83 -20.84
N GLU A 134 -11.96 -14.41 -21.94
CA GLU A 134 -12.13 -15.86 -22.09
C GLU A 134 -11.47 -16.48 -23.33
N ASP A 135 -10.96 -15.69 -24.29
CA ASP A 135 -10.31 -16.23 -25.48
C ASP A 135 -8.94 -16.84 -25.13
N PRO A 136 -8.37 -17.68 -26.03
CA PRO A 136 -7.05 -18.26 -25.81
C PRO A 136 -5.97 -17.21 -25.53
N PHE A 137 -5.09 -17.52 -24.57
CA PHE A 137 -3.95 -16.66 -24.18
C PHE A 137 -3.06 -16.30 -25.38
N TYR A 138 -2.88 -17.23 -26.32
CA TYR A 138 -2.10 -17.03 -27.55
C TYR A 138 -3.02 -16.90 -28.77
N LYS A 139 -2.61 -16.08 -29.75
CA LYS A 139 -3.39 -15.84 -30.98
C LYS A 139 -3.47 -17.05 -31.90
N ASP A 140 -2.49 -17.93 -31.85
CA ASP A 140 -2.36 -19.07 -32.73
C ASP A 140 -1.88 -20.34 -32.00
N SER A 141 -1.87 -21.46 -32.72
CA SER A 141 -1.42 -22.76 -32.21
C SER A 141 0.10 -22.89 -32.06
N THR A 142 0.87 -21.86 -32.42
CA THR A 142 2.34 -21.86 -32.25
C THR A 142 2.77 -21.42 -30.87
N TYR A 143 1.85 -20.85 -30.06
CA TYR A 143 2.10 -20.38 -28.70
C TYR A 143 3.21 -19.32 -28.60
N THR A 144 3.41 -18.54 -29.67
CA THR A 144 4.47 -17.51 -29.73
C THR A 144 3.97 -16.10 -29.51
N GLU A 145 2.77 -15.77 -29.99
CA GLU A 145 2.20 -14.43 -29.91
C GLU A 145 1.06 -14.37 -28.88
N VAL A 146 1.23 -13.53 -27.86
CA VAL A 146 0.21 -13.29 -26.82
C VAL A 146 -0.97 -12.52 -27.40
N ASN A 147 -2.18 -12.98 -27.11
CA ASN A 147 -3.41 -12.29 -27.46
C ASN A 147 -3.71 -11.18 -26.43
N PHE A 148 -3.06 -10.03 -26.59
CA PHE A 148 -3.27 -8.88 -25.70
C PHE A 148 -4.67 -8.25 -25.79
N GLN A 149 -5.47 -8.60 -26.80
CA GLN A 149 -6.79 -8.00 -27.02
C GLN A 149 -7.88 -8.71 -26.23
N SER A 150 -7.93 -10.04 -26.33
CA SER A 150 -8.97 -10.86 -25.69
C SER A 150 -8.45 -12.11 -24.99
N GLY A 151 -7.13 -12.34 -24.98
CA GLY A 151 -6.54 -13.50 -24.33
C GLY A 151 -6.80 -13.49 -22.83
N ASN A 152 -7.14 -14.66 -22.29
CA ASN A 152 -7.43 -14.80 -20.87
C ASN A 152 -6.19 -14.56 -19.98
N PHE A 153 -6.40 -13.97 -18.82
CA PHE A 153 -5.39 -13.86 -17.77
C PHE A 153 -6.10 -13.99 -16.42
N ALA A 154 -5.69 -14.95 -15.61
CA ALA A 154 -6.27 -15.15 -14.28
C ALA A 154 -5.33 -15.88 -13.31
N THR A 155 -5.31 -15.40 -12.07
CA THR A 155 -4.65 -16.06 -10.95
C THR A 155 -5.29 -15.67 -9.63
N ASN A 156 -5.23 -16.55 -8.62
CA ASN A 156 -5.47 -16.18 -7.23
C ASN A 156 -4.15 -16.17 -6.47
N PHE A 157 -4.08 -15.37 -5.41
CA PHE A 157 -2.90 -15.30 -4.55
C PHE A 157 -3.21 -15.06 -3.10
N LEU A 158 -2.21 -15.38 -2.28
CA LEU A 158 -2.14 -15.04 -0.88
C LEU A 158 -0.98 -14.07 -0.66
N GLU A 159 -1.15 -13.07 0.20
CA GLU A 159 -0.06 -12.21 0.64
C GLU A 159 -0.05 -12.16 2.18
N PHE A 160 1.10 -12.37 2.79
CA PHE A 160 1.28 -12.25 4.25
C PHE A 160 2.43 -11.33 4.55
N GLY A 161 2.29 -10.46 5.55
CA GLY A 161 3.33 -9.51 5.86
C GLY A 161 3.20 -8.79 7.19
N VAL A 162 4.16 -7.92 7.42
CA VAL A 162 4.29 -7.08 8.61
C VAL A 162 4.31 -5.62 8.17
N LEU A 163 3.59 -4.80 8.91
CA LEU A 163 3.61 -3.34 8.82
C LEU A 163 4.11 -2.76 10.13
N LYS A 164 5.01 -1.79 10.04
CA LYS A 164 5.57 -1.10 11.20
C LYS A 164 5.57 0.39 10.95
N SER A 165 5.02 1.16 11.88
CA SER A 165 5.13 2.61 11.88
C SER A 165 6.23 3.10 12.81
N PHE A 166 6.80 4.25 12.47
CA PHE A 166 7.82 4.93 13.26
C PHE A 166 7.69 6.44 13.08
N TYR A 167 8.11 7.19 14.09
CA TYR A 167 8.13 8.65 14.03
C TYR A 167 9.56 9.16 14.15
N SER A 168 9.94 10.10 13.27
CA SER A 168 11.24 10.77 13.30
C SER A 168 11.08 12.21 13.76
N HIS A 169 11.46 12.49 15.02
CA HIS A 169 11.44 13.86 15.57
C HIS A 169 12.34 14.81 14.77
N LYS A 170 13.56 14.38 14.39
CA LYS A 170 14.51 15.19 13.62
C LYS A 170 13.97 15.64 12.26
N ARG A 171 13.14 14.80 11.61
CA ARG A 171 12.58 15.06 10.28
C ARG A 171 11.13 15.55 10.32
N ASN A 172 10.52 15.60 11.51
CA ASN A 172 9.08 15.82 11.73
C ASN A 172 8.23 14.98 10.77
N ALA A 173 8.54 13.68 10.70
CA ALA A 173 7.96 12.77 9.71
C ALA A 173 7.45 11.49 10.36
N LEU A 174 6.23 11.12 10.02
CA LEU A 174 5.68 9.79 10.28
C LEU A 174 6.03 8.88 9.12
N GLY A 175 6.54 7.69 9.41
CA GLY A 175 6.87 6.72 8.38
C GLY A 175 6.37 5.32 8.68
N PHE A 176 6.32 4.52 7.63
CA PHE A 176 5.82 3.16 7.60
C PHE A 176 6.80 2.28 6.82
N LEU A 177 7.02 1.08 7.33
CA LEU A 177 7.75 0.00 6.67
C LEU A 177 6.80 -1.17 6.50
N LYS A 178 6.80 -1.76 5.30
CA LYS A 178 6.13 -3.03 5.00
C LYS A 178 7.15 -4.02 4.48
N SER A 179 7.01 -5.27 4.88
CA SER A 179 7.60 -6.41 4.16
C SER A 179 6.57 -7.53 4.09
N SER A 180 6.39 -8.13 2.92
CA SER A 180 5.39 -9.18 2.69
C SER A 180 5.83 -10.17 1.62
N VAL A 181 5.30 -11.38 1.70
CA VAL A 181 5.48 -12.43 0.69
C VAL A 181 4.14 -12.69 0.02
N GLU A 182 4.13 -12.64 -1.31
CA GLU A 182 2.99 -12.95 -2.17
C GLU A 182 3.24 -14.30 -2.84
N VAL A 183 2.23 -15.17 -2.81
CA VAL A 183 2.27 -16.52 -3.38
C VAL A 183 1.07 -16.71 -4.30
N HIS A 184 1.34 -17.03 -5.56
CA HIS A 184 0.36 -17.53 -6.52
C HIS A 184 0.54 -19.05 -6.67
N PRO A 185 -0.27 -19.89 -6.01
CA PRO A 185 -0.22 -21.33 -6.21
C PRO A 185 -0.41 -21.69 -7.68
N SER A 186 0.39 -22.62 -8.20
CA SER A 186 0.34 -23.01 -9.63
C SER A 186 -1.04 -23.52 -10.06
N GLY A 187 -1.76 -24.22 -9.16
CA GLY A 187 -3.13 -24.67 -9.39
C GLY A 187 -4.18 -23.56 -9.44
N TRP A 188 -3.83 -22.33 -9.01
CA TRP A 188 -4.69 -21.16 -9.10
C TRP A 188 -4.35 -20.25 -10.29
N MET A 189 -3.26 -20.56 -11.01
CA MET A 189 -2.87 -19.87 -12.24
C MET A 189 -3.34 -20.66 -13.47
N ILE A 190 -3.75 -19.92 -14.51
CA ILE A 190 -3.90 -20.49 -15.86
C ILE A 190 -2.56 -21.11 -16.31
N ARG A 191 -2.63 -22.10 -17.20
CA ARG A 191 -1.48 -22.97 -17.50
C ARG A 191 -0.36 -22.21 -18.20
N GLU A 192 -0.73 -21.29 -19.06
CA GLU A 192 0.12 -20.49 -19.94
C GLU A 192 1.02 -19.52 -19.16
N MET A 193 0.57 -19.10 -17.98
CA MET A 193 1.33 -18.23 -17.08
C MET A 193 2.41 -18.98 -16.27
N ARG A 194 2.36 -20.31 -16.22
CA ARG A 194 3.25 -21.08 -15.34
C ARG A 194 4.68 -21.04 -15.89
N GLY A 195 5.60 -20.60 -15.06
CA GLY A 195 7.01 -20.44 -15.44
C GLY A 195 7.32 -19.12 -16.14
N THR A 196 6.33 -18.34 -16.56
CA THR A 196 6.55 -17.03 -17.20
C THR A 196 6.06 -15.86 -16.36
N TYR A 197 5.02 -16.09 -15.55
CA TYR A 197 4.55 -15.18 -14.51
C TYR A 197 5.10 -15.63 -13.15
N SER A 198 5.75 -14.72 -12.43
CA SER A 198 6.28 -15.03 -11.11
C SER A 198 5.16 -15.34 -10.11
N GLY A 199 5.20 -16.53 -9.52
CA GLY A 199 4.28 -17.02 -8.51
C GLY A 199 4.80 -16.95 -7.07
N LEU A 200 6.03 -16.47 -6.84
CA LEU A 200 6.53 -16.16 -5.51
C LEU A 200 7.27 -14.83 -5.52
N ARG A 201 6.77 -13.86 -4.74
CA ARG A 201 7.32 -12.51 -4.71
C ARG A 201 7.54 -12.01 -3.31
N TRP A 202 8.63 -11.27 -3.12
CA TRP A 202 8.91 -10.56 -1.88
C TRP A 202 8.77 -9.07 -2.09
N HIS A 203 7.80 -8.46 -1.39
CA HIS A 203 7.48 -7.05 -1.48
C HIS A 203 8.02 -6.30 -0.28
N ASN A 204 8.55 -5.10 -0.52
CA ASN A 204 8.95 -4.17 0.52
C ASN A 204 8.42 -2.78 0.19
N SER A 205 8.01 -2.03 1.19
CA SER A 205 7.68 -0.62 1.00
C SER A 205 8.15 0.25 2.15
N PHE A 206 8.59 1.45 1.81
CA PHE A 206 8.84 2.54 2.73
C PHE A 206 7.93 3.71 2.35
N LEU A 207 7.19 4.25 3.31
CA LEU A 207 6.37 5.43 3.13
C LEU A 207 6.70 6.45 4.21
N ALA A 208 6.84 7.72 3.85
CA ALA A 208 7.07 8.80 4.79
C ALA A 208 6.18 10.00 4.47
N TYR A 209 5.55 10.55 5.50
CA TYR A 209 4.72 11.75 5.46
C TYR A 209 5.43 12.88 6.19
N LYS A 210 5.73 13.97 5.48
CA LYS A 210 6.33 15.16 6.08
C LYS A 210 5.23 16.02 6.70
N LEU A 211 5.22 16.10 8.02
CA LEU A 211 4.23 16.89 8.75
C LEU A 211 4.62 18.38 8.74
N PRO A 212 3.65 19.29 8.65
CA PRO A 212 3.91 20.73 8.68
C PRO A 212 4.45 21.16 10.04
N MET A 213 5.48 22.01 10.03
CA MET A 213 6.09 22.58 11.24
C MET A 213 5.27 23.75 11.81
N ASP A 214 4.45 24.39 10.98
CA ASP A 214 3.93 25.75 11.21
C ASP A 214 2.57 25.79 11.93
N LYS A 215 1.97 24.62 12.23
CA LYS A 215 0.73 24.53 13.00
C LYS A 215 1.04 24.15 14.45
N PRO A 216 0.46 24.83 15.47
CA PRO A 216 0.53 24.38 16.86
C PRO A 216 0.16 22.89 16.95
N PHE A 217 0.81 22.15 17.85
CA PHE A 217 0.59 20.70 17.99
C PHE A 217 -0.89 20.32 18.22
N PHE A 218 -1.73 21.26 18.65
CA PHE A 218 -3.12 21.07 19.05
C PHE A 218 -4.19 21.36 17.97
N THR A 219 -3.82 21.59 16.71
CA THR A 219 -4.85 21.75 15.65
C THR A 219 -5.22 20.40 15.03
N GLU A 220 -6.50 20.08 14.97
CA GLU A 220 -7.13 18.86 14.41
C GLU A 220 -6.88 18.62 12.90
N SER A 221 -5.93 19.29 12.25
CA SER A 221 -5.64 19.06 10.83
C SER A 221 -4.15 19.21 10.51
N ARG A 222 -3.34 18.25 10.96
CA ARG A 222 -1.93 18.14 10.54
C ARG A 222 -1.82 17.29 9.29
N ARG A 223 -2.23 17.87 8.17
CA ARG A 223 -2.06 17.27 6.84
C ARG A 223 -0.62 17.40 6.35
N ALA A 224 -0.04 16.30 5.87
CA ALA A 224 1.29 16.33 5.27
C ALA A 224 1.29 17.21 4.01
N ARG A 225 2.37 17.96 3.76
CA ARG A 225 2.50 18.71 2.48
C ARG A 225 3.07 17.84 1.36
N PHE A 226 3.90 16.89 1.75
CA PHE A 226 4.56 15.96 0.86
C PHE A 226 4.61 14.58 1.50
N SER A 227 4.44 13.55 0.68
CA SER A 227 4.78 12.18 1.05
C SER A 227 5.69 11.54 0.00
N LEU A 228 6.47 10.58 0.45
CA LEU A 228 7.41 9.82 -0.35
C LEU A 228 7.13 8.34 -0.13
N LYS A 229 6.90 7.60 -1.21
CA LYS A 229 6.71 6.14 -1.20
C LYS A 229 7.77 5.48 -2.07
N LEU A 230 8.46 4.49 -1.52
CA LEU A 230 9.37 3.61 -2.24
C LEU A 230 8.83 2.19 -2.10
N GLU A 231 8.63 1.51 -3.21
CA GLU A 231 8.14 0.13 -3.25
C GLU A 231 9.08 -0.72 -4.10
N THR A 232 9.36 -1.92 -3.64
CA THR A 232 10.11 -2.92 -4.41
C THR A 232 9.40 -4.27 -4.35
N SER A 233 9.53 -5.03 -5.42
CA SER A 233 9.09 -6.43 -5.50
C SER A 233 10.18 -7.24 -6.17
N LEU A 234 10.58 -8.34 -5.54
CA LEU A 234 11.56 -9.29 -6.07
C LEU A 234 10.89 -10.62 -6.38
N MET A 235 11.05 -11.12 -7.59
CA MET A 235 10.59 -12.43 -8.03
C MET A 235 11.57 -13.51 -7.54
N LEU A 236 11.10 -14.43 -6.70
CA LEU A 236 11.91 -15.42 -6.01
C LEU A 236 11.83 -16.84 -6.61
N ASP A 237 10.94 -17.06 -7.57
CA ASP A 237 10.73 -18.34 -8.23
C ASP A 237 11.47 -18.48 -9.56
N GLN A 238 11.34 -19.61 -10.24
CA GLN A 238 11.97 -19.87 -11.54
C GLN A 238 11.15 -19.27 -12.69
N VAL A 239 10.99 -17.95 -12.66
CA VAL A 239 10.34 -17.20 -13.74
C VAL A 239 11.30 -17.01 -14.92
N ASN A 240 10.84 -17.38 -16.12
CA ASN A 240 11.52 -17.31 -17.41
C ASN A 240 12.95 -17.89 -17.40
N ASP A 241 13.20 -18.89 -16.55
CA ASP A 241 14.52 -19.50 -16.32
C ASP A 241 15.63 -18.48 -16.00
N TRP A 242 15.28 -17.31 -15.46
CA TRP A 242 16.27 -16.28 -15.14
C TRP A 242 17.19 -16.71 -14.00
N ASP A 243 18.43 -16.24 -14.05
CA ASP A 243 19.37 -16.39 -12.95
C ASP A 243 18.89 -15.65 -11.68
N LEU A 244 19.31 -16.11 -10.50
CA LEU A 244 18.90 -15.54 -9.21
C LEU A 244 19.25 -14.04 -9.05
N LEU A 245 20.29 -13.57 -9.73
CA LEU A 245 20.75 -12.17 -9.68
C LEU A 245 20.30 -11.36 -10.89
N ASP A 246 19.41 -11.89 -11.74
CA ASP A 246 18.89 -11.16 -12.89
C ASP A 246 18.09 -9.93 -12.42
N ILE A 247 18.43 -8.76 -12.95
CA ILE A 247 17.78 -7.49 -12.62
C ILE A 247 16.30 -7.45 -13.05
N ASN A 248 15.91 -8.27 -14.04
CA ASN A 248 14.53 -8.40 -14.51
C ASN A 248 13.58 -8.96 -13.44
N ARG A 249 14.14 -9.57 -12.37
CA ARG A 249 13.38 -10.04 -11.21
C ARG A 249 12.94 -8.90 -10.29
N LEU A 250 13.53 -7.72 -10.43
CA LEU A 250 13.28 -6.58 -9.55
C LEU A 250 12.35 -5.56 -10.21
N ASN A 251 11.22 -5.33 -9.55
CA ASN A 251 10.35 -4.18 -9.80
C ASN A 251 10.61 -3.12 -8.72
N ALA A 252 10.66 -1.85 -9.12
CA ALA A 252 10.87 -0.72 -8.22
C ALA A 252 9.98 0.46 -8.61
N THR A 253 9.37 1.09 -7.61
CA THR A 253 8.52 2.28 -7.75
C THR A 253 8.93 3.34 -6.75
N LEU A 254 9.13 4.56 -7.21
CA LEU A 254 9.32 5.74 -6.37
C LEU A 254 8.20 6.74 -6.67
N THR A 255 7.36 7.04 -5.69
CA THR A 255 6.27 8.01 -5.80
C THR A 255 6.53 9.19 -4.87
N VAL A 256 6.53 10.40 -5.42
CA VAL A 256 6.50 11.66 -4.67
C VAL A 256 5.11 12.25 -4.83
N TYR A 257 4.46 12.57 -3.72
CA TYR A 257 3.10 13.10 -3.71
C TYR A 257 3.06 14.46 -3.02
N TYR A 258 2.47 15.44 -3.69
CA TYR A 258 2.24 16.79 -3.21
C TYR A 258 0.77 16.97 -2.85
N HIS A 259 0.54 17.44 -1.63
CA HIS A 259 -0.79 17.67 -1.06
C HIS A 259 -1.09 19.18 -1.06
N PRO A 260 -1.76 19.71 -2.10
CA PRO A 260 -2.11 21.12 -2.14
C PRO A 260 -3.15 21.45 -1.05
N LYS A 261 -3.02 22.63 -0.44
CA LYS A 261 -3.95 23.08 0.63
C LYS A 261 -5.38 23.34 0.11
N PHE A 262 -5.57 23.52 -1.19
CA PHE A 262 -6.83 23.92 -1.82
C PHE A 262 -7.67 22.74 -2.34
N LEU A 263 -7.13 21.52 -2.35
CA LEU A 263 -7.89 20.30 -2.63
C LEU A 263 -7.95 19.49 -1.34
N GLU A 264 -9.10 18.98 -0.94
CA GLU A 264 -9.21 18.24 0.32
C GLU A 264 -8.57 16.87 0.22
N ASP A 265 -8.96 16.10 -0.80
CA ASP A 265 -8.68 14.65 -0.84
C ASP A 265 -7.77 14.24 -2.00
N ILE A 266 -7.40 15.21 -2.84
CA ILE A 266 -6.65 14.99 -4.08
C ILE A 266 -5.34 15.79 -4.02
N GLY A 267 -4.31 15.23 -4.63
CA GLY A 267 -3.04 15.91 -4.83
C GLY A 267 -2.36 15.45 -6.12
N PHE A 268 -1.16 15.95 -6.34
CA PHE A 268 -0.38 15.67 -7.54
C PHE A 268 0.73 14.69 -7.21
N PHE A 269 0.90 13.65 -8.02
CA PHE A 269 2.01 12.72 -7.87
C PHE A 269 2.94 12.71 -9.08
N ILE A 270 4.20 12.40 -8.80
CA ILE A 270 5.22 12.01 -9.77
C ILE A 270 5.68 10.62 -9.37
N GLN A 271 5.66 9.67 -10.31
CA GLN A 271 6.05 8.28 -10.06
C GLN A 271 7.11 7.84 -11.07
N ALA A 272 8.26 7.37 -10.60
CA ALA A 272 9.21 6.62 -11.41
C ALA A 272 8.98 5.12 -11.19
N TYR A 273 8.80 4.37 -12.27
CA TYR A 273 8.60 2.93 -12.26
C TYR A 273 9.64 2.24 -13.14
N LYS A 274 10.22 1.13 -12.65
CA LYS A 274 11.03 0.20 -13.45
C LYS A 274 10.70 -1.24 -13.07
N GLY A 275 10.39 -2.09 -14.04
CA GLY A 275 10.06 -3.50 -13.80
C GLY A 275 9.16 -4.08 -14.88
N ARG A 276 8.64 -5.29 -14.64
CA ARG A 276 7.66 -5.94 -15.53
C ARG A 276 6.31 -5.22 -15.53
N ASP A 277 5.62 -5.20 -16.66
CA ASP A 277 4.32 -4.56 -16.74
C ASP A 277 3.33 -5.20 -15.76
N TYR A 278 2.90 -4.41 -14.79
CA TYR A 278 1.97 -4.86 -13.75
C TYR A 278 0.53 -4.98 -14.26
N TYR A 279 0.25 -4.61 -15.51
CA TYR A 279 -1.09 -4.60 -16.09
C TYR A 279 -1.40 -5.95 -16.73
N ASN A 280 -2.04 -6.84 -15.94
CA ASN A 280 -2.60 -8.11 -16.39
C ASN A 280 -1.71 -8.93 -17.35
N ILE A 281 -2.22 -9.24 -18.55
CA ILE A 281 -1.59 -10.10 -19.57
C ILE A 281 -0.29 -9.50 -20.13
N TYR A 282 -0.04 -8.20 -19.91
CA TYR A 282 1.17 -7.52 -20.38
C TYR A 282 2.43 -7.85 -19.57
N TYR A 283 2.36 -8.69 -18.52
CA TYR A 283 3.47 -8.98 -17.60
C TYR A 283 4.79 -9.43 -18.24
N HIS A 284 4.78 -9.85 -19.51
CA HIS A 284 5.99 -10.12 -20.28
C HIS A 284 6.78 -8.86 -20.63
N ASN A 285 6.13 -7.71 -20.75
CA ASN A 285 6.77 -6.46 -21.15
C ASN A 285 7.54 -5.83 -19.99
N ASP A 286 8.59 -5.09 -20.32
CA ASP A 286 9.34 -4.28 -19.36
C ASP A 286 8.92 -2.81 -19.48
N ILE A 287 8.68 -2.16 -18.34
CA ILE A 287 8.40 -0.73 -18.24
C ILE A 287 9.56 -0.05 -17.51
N ALA A 288 9.98 1.08 -18.05
CA ALA A 288 10.75 2.13 -17.41
C ALA A 288 10.07 3.46 -17.75
N ALA A 289 9.36 4.04 -16.80
CA ALA A 289 8.55 5.24 -17.03
C ALA A 289 8.55 6.20 -15.85
N ILE A 290 8.39 7.48 -16.15
CA ILE A 290 8.07 8.56 -15.22
C ILE A 290 6.65 9.00 -15.52
N ARG A 291 5.80 9.00 -14.51
CA ARG A 291 4.36 9.16 -14.63
C ARG A 291 3.89 10.32 -13.78
N PHE A 292 2.86 11.00 -14.26
CA PHE A 292 2.31 12.20 -13.61
C PHE A 292 0.81 12.04 -13.47
N GLY A 293 0.24 12.49 -12.35
CA GLY A 293 -1.20 12.40 -12.20
C GLY A 293 -1.76 12.95 -10.91
N LEU A 294 -3.03 12.60 -10.69
CA LEU A 294 -3.77 12.88 -9.48
C LEU A 294 -3.92 11.60 -8.66
N MET A 295 -3.78 11.71 -7.36
CA MET A 295 -3.92 10.59 -6.42
C MET A 295 -4.78 11.02 -5.25
N THR A 296 -5.49 10.08 -4.62
CA THR A 296 -6.25 10.35 -3.40
C THR A 296 -5.38 10.19 -2.17
N GLU A 297 -5.54 11.05 -1.16
CA GLU A 297 -4.81 10.90 0.09
C GLU A 297 -5.33 9.74 0.94
N ILE A 298 -4.42 8.82 1.31
CA ILE A 298 -4.74 7.63 2.11
C ILE A 298 -4.82 7.96 3.62
N LEU A 299 -4.03 8.91 4.12
CA LEU A 299 -3.97 9.23 5.55
C LEU A 299 -4.46 10.65 5.85
N ARG A 300 -5.49 10.74 6.69
CA ARG A 300 -5.89 11.99 7.35
C ARG A 300 -5.51 11.94 8.84
N PHE A 301 -4.96 13.03 9.36
CA PHE A 301 -4.56 13.17 10.76
C PHE A 301 -5.32 14.29 11.46
#